data_AF-A0A2I0WYU2-F1
#
_entry.id   AF-A0A2I0WYU2-F1
#
_cell.length_a   1.000
_cell.length_b   1.000
_cell.length_c   1.000
_cell.angle_alpha   90.00
_cell.angle_beta   90.00
_cell.angle_gamma   90.00
#
_symmetry.space_group_name_H-M   'P 1'
#
loop_
_entity.id
_entity.type
_entity.pdbx_description
1 polymer ?
#
loop_
_entity_poly.entity_id
_entity_poly.type
_entity_poly.pdbx_seq_one_letter_code
_entity_poly.pdbx_strand_id
1 'polypeptide(L)'
;MVARGRHRRGEETKEMAGPIGVAAAPFTYASHFLGVAAAVLVLVWCINFRGGLAFEAVNKNLIFNLHPVFMLIGFIAVGGEAIISYKVLPWSKEVRKLIHLILHAIAIGLGVLGIWAAFKFHNDSGIANLYSLHSWVGLGTIVLYGIQWIYGFVTFYYPGAAAGLRSSSLPWHVLFGLFVYILGVATAELGFLEKLTFLQNSGLAKYGTEAFLVNFTALVVILLGASVVISAIAPAKVREPKGYVRIEES
;
A
#
# COMPACT_ATOMS: atom_id res chain seq x y z
N MET A 1 34.96 -40.29 -40.70
CA MET A 1 34.90 -40.08 -39.24
C MET A 1 34.31 -38.69 -39.00
N VAL A 2 32.98 -38.59 -38.85
CA VAL A 2 32.27 -37.29 -38.74
C VAL A 2 32.02 -37.03 -37.25
N ALA A 3 32.66 -36.00 -36.70
CA ALA A 3 32.49 -35.58 -35.31
C ALA A 3 31.22 -34.72 -35.17
N ARG A 4 30.27 -35.20 -34.37
CA ARG A 4 29.11 -34.44 -33.88
C ARG A 4 29.56 -33.44 -32.81
N GLY A 5 29.28 -32.15 -33.01
CA GLY A 5 29.52 -31.08 -32.04
C GLY A 5 28.22 -30.46 -31.52
N ARG A 6 27.90 -30.77 -30.26
CA ARG A 6 26.77 -30.34 -29.42
C ARG A 6 26.18 -28.94 -29.68
N HIS A 7 24.87 -28.92 -29.93
CA HIS A 7 23.99 -27.77 -29.75
C HIS A 7 23.95 -27.38 -28.25
N ARG A 8 24.43 -26.18 -27.89
CA ARG A 8 24.20 -25.59 -26.56
C ARG A 8 22.71 -25.28 -26.44
N ARG A 9 22.04 -25.96 -25.51
CA ARG A 9 20.65 -25.69 -25.11
C ARG A 9 20.71 -24.46 -24.20
N GLY A 10 20.17 -23.33 -24.66
CA GLY A 10 20.01 -22.13 -23.85
C GLY A 10 19.11 -22.44 -22.66
N GLU A 11 19.54 -22.04 -21.46
CA GLU A 11 18.68 -22.00 -20.29
C GLU A 11 17.63 -20.92 -20.51
N GLU A 12 16.45 -21.32 -20.98
CA GLU A 12 15.25 -20.50 -20.89
C GLU A 12 14.92 -20.34 -19.39
N THR A 13 15.16 -19.15 -18.86
CA THR A 13 14.56 -18.71 -17.60
C THR A 13 13.05 -18.86 -17.70
N LYS A 14 12.50 -19.90 -17.06
CA LYS A 14 11.06 -20.06 -16.85
C LYS A 14 10.58 -18.95 -15.92
N GLU A 15 10.26 -17.79 -16.50
CA GLU A 15 9.40 -16.82 -15.83
C GLU A 15 8.02 -17.48 -15.69
N MET A 16 7.62 -17.74 -14.44
CA MET A 16 6.35 -18.37 -14.12
C MET A 16 5.20 -17.49 -14.58
N ALA A 17 4.33 -18.04 -15.42
CA ALA A 17 3.10 -17.37 -15.84
C ALA A 17 2.29 -16.98 -14.59
N GLY A 18 2.09 -15.69 -14.38
CA GLY A 18 1.19 -15.20 -13.34
C GLY A 18 -0.22 -15.74 -13.59
N PRO A 19 -0.98 -16.10 -12.53
CA PRO A 19 -2.28 -16.77 -12.64
C PRO A 19 -3.39 -15.90 -13.25
N ILE A 20 -3.11 -14.65 -13.59
CA ILE A 20 -4.09 -13.68 -14.09
C ILE A 20 -3.71 -13.31 -15.53
N GLY A 21 -4.58 -13.61 -16.50
CA GLY A 21 -4.40 -13.29 -17.91
C GLY A 21 -4.47 -11.78 -18.25
N VAL A 22 -4.20 -10.90 -17.29
CA VAL A 22 -4.29 -9.44 -17.41
C VAL A 22 -2.96 -8.82 -17.00
N ALA A 23 -2.49 -7.82 -17.75
CA ALA A 23 -1.24 -7.12 -17.46
C ALA A 23 -1.35 -6.27 -16.19
N ALA A 24 -0.22 -6.00 -15.52
CA ALA A 24 -0.18 -5.12 -14.34
C ALA A 24 -0.45 -3.63 -14.67
N ALA A 25 -0.19 -3.19 -15.90
CA ALA A 25 -0.18 -1.78 -16.27
C ALA A 25 -1.52 -1.04 -16.04
N PRO A 26 -2.70 -1.56 -16.41
CA PRO A 26 -3.98 -0.90 -16.14
C PRO A 26 -4.20 -0.66 -14.64
N PHE A 27 -3.86 -1.65 -13.80
CA PHE A 27 -4.01 -1.56 -12.35
C PHE A 27 -2.99 -0.61 -11.71
N THR A 28 -1.80 -0.49 -12.31
CA THR A 28 -0.81 0.52 -11.93
C THR A 28 -1.34 1.94 -12.15
N TYR A 29 -1.88 2.22 -13.35
CA TYR A 29 -2.46 3.53 -13.63
C TYR A 29 -3.68 3.82 -12.74
N ALA A 30 -4.52 2.80 -12.51
CA ALA A 30 -5.63 2.90 -11.57
C ALA A 30 -5.14 3.23 -10.15
N SER A 31 -4.09 2.56 -9.64
CA SER A 31 -3.57 2.86 -8.30
C SER A 31 -3.04 4.29 -8.18
N HIS A 32 -2.34 4.80 -9.18
CA HIS A 32 -1.87 6.20 -9.16
C HIS A 32 -3.04 7.19 -9.10
N PHE A 33 -4.04 7.01 -9.98
CA PHE A 33 -5.21 7.87 -10.02
C PHE A 33 -6.01 7.82 -8.71
N LEU A 34 -6.29 6.61 -8.22
CA LEU A 34 -7.04 6.39 -6.98
C LEU A 34 -6.28 6.91 -5.75
N GLY A 35 -4.95 6.82 -5.74
CA GLY A 35 -4.10 7.38 -4.68
C GLY A 35 -4.23 8.90 -4.61
N VAL A 36 -4.17 9.59 -5.76
CA VAL A 36 -4.38 11.04 -5.83
C VAL A 36 -5.81 11.40 -5.43
N ALA A 37 -6.81 10.67 -5.92
CA ALA A 37 -8.21 10.90 -5.56
C ALA A 37 -8.43 10.75 -4.04
N ALA A 38 -7.90 9.68 -3.43
CA ALA A 38 -7.99 9.46 -1.99
C ALA A 38 -7.35 10.60 -1.19
N ALA A 39 -6.16 11.06 -1.61
CA ALA A 39 -5.47 12.19 -0.99
C ALA A 39 -6.29 13.49 -1.06
N VAL A 40 -6.88 13.79 -2.22
CA VAL A 40 -7.74 14.98 -2.37
C VAL A 40 -8.97 14.87 -1.48
N LEU A 41 -9.65 13.72 -1.47
CA LEU A 41 -10.88 13.52 -0.70
C LEU A 41 -10.65 13.65 0.81
N VAL A 42 -9.57 13.07 1.35
CA VAL A 42 -9.27 13.17 2.79
C VAL A 42 -8.85 14.58 3.18
N LEU A 43 -8.15 15.31 2.30
CA LEU A 43 -7.82 16.72 2.53
C LEU A 43 -9.08 17.59 2.48
N VAL A 44 -9.97 17.39 1.51
CA VAL A 44 -11.27 18.09 1.46
C VAL A 44 -12.07 17.80 2.73
N TRP A 45 -12.12 16.56 3.18
CA TRP A 45 -12.80 16.22 4.44
C TRP A 45 -12.19 16.96 5.62
N CYS A 46 -10.88 16.84 5.82
CA CYS A 46 -10.23 17.38 7.01
C CYS A 46 -10.16 18.92 7.02
N ILE A 47 -9.95 19.56 5.86
CA ILE A 47 -9.82 21.01 5.75
C ILE A 47 -11.19 21.68 5.65
N ASN A 48 -12.04 21.26 4.73
CA ASN A 48 -13.29 21.98 4.45
C ASN A 48 -14.41 21.59 5.41
N PHE A 49 -14.54 20.30 5.74
CA PHE A 49 -15.61 19.83 6.63
C PHE A 49 -15.19 19.81 8.10
N ARG A 50 -13.93 19.45 8.39
CA ARG A 50 -13.43 19.34 9.77
C ARG A 50 -12.69 20.55 10.30
N GLY A 51 -12.56 21.60 9.51
CA GLY A 51 -12.07 22.91 9.95
C GLY A 51 -10.55 23.07 9.98
N GLY A 52 -9.79 22.13 9.38
CA GLY A 52 -8.35 22.28 9.19
C GLY A 52 -7.48 21.25 9.90
N LEU A 53 -6.18 21.51 9.85
CA LEU A 53 -5.11 20.65 10.37
C LEU A 53 -4.21 21.49 11.27
N ALA A 54 -3.92 21.02 12.47
CA ALA A 54 -3.01 21.71 13.38
C ALA A 54 -2.30 20.73 14.31
N PHE A 55 -0.98 20.87 14.49
CA PHE A 55 -0.23 20.06 15.47
C PHE A 55 -0.54 20.47 16.91
N GLU A 56 -0.95 21.72 17.11
CA GLU A 56 -1.42 22.26 18.38
C GLU A 56 -2.62 23.17 18.14
N ALA A 57 -3.68 22.98 18.92
CA ALA A 57 -4.88 23.80 18.86
C ALA A 57 -5.65 23.73 20.18
N VAL A 58 -6.48 24.76 20.44
CA VAL A 58 -7.51 24.72 21.49
C VAL A 58 -8.59 23.71 21.11
N ASN A 59 -9.10 23.79 19.87
CA ASN A 59 -9.96 22.76 19.30
C ASN A 59 -9.14 21.52 18.93
N LYS A 60 -9.13 20.52 19.82
CA LYS A 60 -8.34 19.30 19.67
C LYS A 60 -8.72 18.46 18.44
N ASN A 61 -9.90 18.65 17.85
CA ASN A 61 -10.28 17.98 16.60
C ASN A 61 -9.32 18.30 15.44
N LEU A 62 -8.72 19.50 15.41
CA LEU A 62 -7.74 19.87 14.37
C LEU A 62 -6.46 19.04 14.45
N ILE A 63 -6.11 18.59 15.66
CA ILE A 63 -5.01 17.66 15.90
C ILE A 63 -5.40 16.28 15.40
N PHE A 64 -6.60 15.80 15.76
CA PHE A 64 -7.09 14.51 15.29
C PHE A 64 -7.12 14.44 13.76
N ASN A 65 -7.51 15.51 13.07
CA ASN A 65 -7.60 15.53 11.60
C ASN A 65 -6.26 15.22 10.89
N LEU A 66 -5.12 15.41 11.57
CA LEU A 66 -3.82 14.97 11.06
C LEU A 66 -3.73 13.44 10.92
N HIS A 67 -4.40 12.69 11.79
CA HIS A 67 -4.40 11.23 11.80
C HIS A 67 -4.88 10.63 10.46
N PRO A 68 -6.14 10.84 10.00
CA PRO A 68 -6.60 10.25 8.75
C PRO A 68 -5.80 10.74 7.54
N VAL A 69 -5.30 11.99 7.54
CA VAL A 69 -4.46 12.53 6.46
C VAL A 69 -3.13 11.77 6.37
N PHE A 70 -2.40 11.65 7.47
CA PHE A 70 -1.10 10.97 7.46
C PHE A 70 -1.24 9.45 7.24
N MET A 71 -2.27 8.83 7.79
CA MET A 71 -2.53 7.41 7.57
C MET A 71 -2.91 7.12 6.11
N LEU A 72 -3.78 7.93 5.50
CA LEU A 72 -4.17 7.66 4.12
C LEU A 72 -3.09 8.04 3.11
N ILE A 73 -2.55 9.26 3.18
CA ILE A 73 -1.55 9.71 2.19
C ILE A 73 -0.22 8.99 2.40
N GLY A 74 0.27 8.94 3.64
CA GLY A 74 1.56 8.35 3.95
C GLY A 74 1.50 6.83 4.00
N PHE A 75 0.70 6.29 4.91
CA PHE A 75 0.75 4.85 5.18
C PHE A 75 0.13 4.02 4.04
N ILE A 76 -1.02 4.43 3.49
CA ILE A 76 -1.68 3.71 2.40
C ILE A 76 -1.17 4.13 1.02
N ALA A 77 -1.29 5.39 0.61
CA ALA A 77 -0.98 5.78 -0.77
C ALA A 77 0.53 5.64 -1.08
N VAL A 78 1.41 6.26 -0.28
CA VAL A 78 2.87 6.11 -0.46
C VAL A 78 3.32 4.67 -0.21
N GLY A 79 2.72 3.96 0.75
CA GLY A 79 2.96 2.53 0.95
C GLY A 79 2.60 1.66 -0.26
N GLY A 80 1.49 1.97 -0.93
CA GLY A 80 1.06 1.30 -2.16
C GLY A 80 1.99 1.58 -3.34
N GLU A 81 2.44 2.83 -3.49
CA GLU A 81 3.47 3.21 -4.48
C GLU A 81 4.78 2.45 -4.24
N ALA A 82 5.19 2.29 -2.98
CA ALA A 82 6.37 1.50 -2.62
C ALA A 82 6.25 0.04 -3.08
N ILE A 83 5.08 -0.59 -2.89
CA ILE A 83 4.81 -1.98 -3.28
C ILE A 83 4.94 -2.16 -4.80
N ILE A 84 4.38 -1.25 -5.60
CA ILE A 84 4.38 -1.38 -7.07
C ILE A 84 5.67 -0.84 -7.73
N SER A 85 6.49 -0.06 -7.02
CA SER A 85 7.69 0.61 -7.53
C SER A 85 8.63 -0.28 -8.37
N TYR A 86 8.82 -1.54 -8.00
CA TYR A 86 9.69 -2.47 -8.74
C TYR A 86 9.20 -2.80 -10.16
N LYS A 87 7.90 -2.66 -10.41
CA LYS A 87 7.26 -2.96 -11.70
C LYS A 87 7.16 -1.74 -12.62
N VAL A 88 6.93 -0.57 -12.04
CA VAL A 88 6.63 0.65 -12.82
C VAL A 88 7.91 1.34 -13.29
N LEU A 89 8.97 1.27 -12.49
CA LEU A 89 10.15 2.10 -12.72
C LEU A 89 11.12 1.43 -13.72
N PRO A 90 11.54 2.14 -14.79
CA PRO A 90 12.41 1.57 -15.84
C PRO A 90 13.90 1.50 -15.43
N TRP A 91 14.22 1.67 -14.14
CA TRP A 91 15.58 1.81 -13.64
C TRP A 91 16.23 0.47 -13.22
N SER A 92 17.52 0.51 -12.88
CA SER A 92 18.25 -0.66 -12.38
C SER A 92 17.60 -1.26 -11.13
N LYS A 93 17.91 -2.53 -10.85
CA LYS A 93 17.35 -3.25 -9.69
C LYS A 93 17.75 -2.59 -8.38
N GLU A 94 18.97 -2.06 -8.33
CA GLU A 94 19.55 -1.36 -7.19
C GLU A 94 18.80 -0.06 -6.90
N VAL A 95 18.52 0.73 -7.94
CA VAL A 95 17.74 1.98 -7.82
C VAL A 95 16.31 1.68 -7.39
N ARG A 96 15.65 0.70 -8.00
CA ARG A 96 14.30 0.26 -7.60
C ARG A 96 14.24 -0.18 -6.14
N LYS A 97 15.26 -0.93 -5.68
CA LYS A 97 15.37 -1.35 -4.28
C LYS A 97 15.50 -0.19 -3.33
N LEU A 98 16.35 0.79 -3.66
CA LEU A 98 16.52 1.99 -2.85
C LEU A 98 15.22 2.79 -2.75
N ILE A 99 14.53 2.99 -3.88
CA ILE A 99 13.26 3.71 -3.91
C ILE A 99 12.20 2.99 -3.06
N HIS A 100 12.03 1.68 -3.24
CA HIS A 100 11.14 0.86 -2.43
C HIS A 100 11.42 1.02 -0.92
N LEU A 101 12.69 0.96 -0.53
CA LEU A 101 13.11 1.12 0.86
C LEU A 101 12.78 2.51 1.42
N ILE A 102 13.09 3.58 0.66
CA ILE A 102 12.86 4.98 1.06
C ILE A 102 11.36 5.26 1.16
N LEU A 103 10.56 4.84 0.17
CA LEU A 103 9.12 5.07 0.19
C LEU A 103 8.44 4.38 1.39
N HIS A 104 8.84 3.14 1.70
CA HIS A 104 8.34 2.48 2.92
C HIS A 104 8.81 3.17 4.20
N ALA A 105 10.04 3.71 4.25
CA ALA A 105 10.50 4.48 5.40
C ALA A 105 9.69 5.77 5.60
N ILE A 106 9.36 6.47 4.51
CA ILE A 106 8.46 7.65 4.54
C ILE A 106 7.07 7.24 5.02
N ALA A 107 6.52 6.13 4.51
CA ALA A 107 5.21 5.61 4.91
C ALA A 107 5.16 5.29 6.42
N ILE A 108 6.21 4.67 6.97
CA ILE A 108 6.33 4.41 8.42
C ILE A 108 6.40 5.72 9.19
N GLY A 109 7.26 6.66 8.78
CA GLY A 109 7.42 7.95 9.46
C GLY A 109 6.11 8.73 9.53
N LEU A 110 5.39 8.82 8.41
CA LEU A 110 4.08 9.46 8.36
C LEU A 110 3.03 8.68 9.17
N GLY A 111 3.04 7.34 9.11
CA GLY A 111 2.16 6.50 9.93
C GLY A 111 2.36 6.74 11.43
N VAL A 112 3.62 6.83 11.89
CA VAL A 112 3.95 7.17 13.29
C VAL A 112 3.45 8.56 13.66
N LEU A 113 3.61 9.56 12.79
CA LEU A 113 3.06 10.90 13.02
C LEU A 113 1.53 10.91 13.09
N GLY A 114 0.86 10.12 12.23
CA GLY A 114 -0.59 9.94 12.26
C GLY A 114 -1.06 9.32 13.57
N ILE A 115 -0.40 8.26 14.04
CA ILE A 115 -0.71 7.62 15.33
C ILE A 115 -0.44 8.58 16.48
N TRP A 116 0.69 9.29 16.48
CA TRP A 116 0.99 10.31 17.47
C TRP A 116 -0.12 11.36 17.57
N ALA A 117 -0.66 11.82 16.45
CA ALA A 117 -1.74 12.80 16.44
C ALA A 117 -3.03 12.27 17.12
N ALA A 118 -3.37 10.99 16.89
CA ALA A 118 -4.50 10.35 17.56
C ALA A 118 -4.29 10.23 19.08
N PHE A 119 -3.12 9.76 19.51
CA PHE A 119 -2.77 9.69 20.94
C PHE A 119 -2.77 11.06 21.60
N LYS A 120 -2.19 12.08 20.95
CA LYS A 120 -2.20 13.45 21.44
C LYS A 120 -3.63 13.97 21.57
N PHE A 121 -4.47 13.76 20.55
CA PHE A 121 -5.89 14.13 20.61
C PHE A 121 -6.59 13.48 21.81
N HIS A 122 -6.42 12.18 22.01
CA HIS A 122 -7.05 11.48 23.14
C HIS A 122 -6.56 12.00 24.49
N ASN A 123 -5.24 12.12 24.67
CA ASN A 123 -4.65 12.57 25.93
C ASN A 123 -5.05 14.00 26.27
N ASP A 124 -4.95 14.92 25.29
CA ASP A 124 -5.36 16.32 25.47
C ASP A 124 -6.88 16.48 25.69
N SER A 125 -7.69 15.47 25.32
CA SER A 125 -9.16 15.49 25.46
C SER A 125 -9.69 14.59 26.58
N GLY A 126 -8.82 13.92 27.35
CA GLY A 126 -9.24 12.98 28.40
C GLY A 126 -9.95 11.71 27.91
N ILE A 127 -9.69 11.27 26.67
CA ILE A 127 -10.28 10.06 26.07
C ILE A 127 -9.35 8.87 26.31
N ALA A 128 -9.93 7.69 26.60
CA ALA A 128 -9.14 6.47 26.75
C ALA A 128 -8.47 6.06 25.41
N ASN A 129 -7.25 5.52 25.50
CA ASN A 129 -6.55 4.99 24.33
C ASN A 129 -6.77 3.48 24.17
N LEU A 130 -6.58 3.00 22.94
CA LEU A 130 -6.46 1.57 22.62
C LEU A 130 -7.62 0.67 23.10
N TYR A 131 -8.87 1.14 23.03
CA TYR A 131 -10.04 0.33 23.40
C TYR A 131 -10.82 -0.22 22.19
N SER A 132 -10.61 0.34 20.99
CA SER A 132 -11.36 -0.05 19.78
C SER A 132 -10.62 -1.08 18.95
N LEU A 133 -11.36 -1.89 18.18
CA LEU A 133 -10.77 -2.84 17.23
C LEU A 133 -9.90 -2.12 16.19
N HIS A 134 -10.33 -0.94 15.72
CA HIS A 134 -9.53 -0.08 14.84
C HIS A 134 -8.14 0.17 15.42
N SER A 135 -8.06 0.56 16.70
CA SER A 135 -6.80 0.86 17.37
C SER A 135 -5.91 -0.38 17.58
N TRP A 136 -6.50 -1.55 17.87
CA TRP A 136 -5.74 -2.80 18.04
C TRP A 136 -5.16 -3.30 16.73
N VAL A 137 -5.98 -3.35 15.67
CA VAL A 137 -5.53 -3.76 14.34
C VAL A 137 -4.53 -2.73 13.79
N GLY A 138 -4.75 -1.44 14.00
CA GLY A 138 -3.84 -0.38 13.54
C GLY A 138 -2.47 -0.43 14.20
N LEU A 139 -2.42 -0.61 15.53
CA LEU A 139 -1.14 -0.76 16.24
C LEU A 139 -0.43 -2.04 15.82
N GLY A 140 -1.15 -3.16 15.69
CA GLY A 140 -0.59 -4.39 15.16
C GLY A 140 -0.02 -4.20 13.76
N THR A 141 -0.75 -3.52 12.87
CA THR A 141 -0.36 -3.31 11.48
C THR A 141 0.92 -2.48 11.38
N ILE A 142 1.05 -1.36 12.10
CA ILE A 142 2.27 -0.53 12.03
C ILE A 142 3.49 -1.26 12.60
N VAL A 143 3.31 -2.08 13.64
CA VAL A 143 4.37 -2.91 14.21
C VAL A 143 4.84 -3.97 13.21
N LEU A 144 3.90 -4.70 12.58
CA LEU A 144 4.22 -5.69 11.55
C LEU A 144 4.91 -5.04 10.35
N TYR A 145 4.48 -3.83 9.97
CA TYR A 145 5.11 -3.04 8.91
C TYR A 145 6.56 -2.67 9.26
N GLY A 146 6.82 -2.22 10.49
CA GLY A 146 8.17 -1.92 10.97
C GLY A 146 9.07 -3.16 10.97
N ILE A 147 8.55 -4.29 11.46
CA ILE A 147 9.26 -5.59 11.42
C ILE A 147 9.59 -5.97 9.97
N GLN A 148 8.62 -5.86 9.07
CA GLN A 148 8.79 -6.16 7.65
C GLN A 148 9.86 -5.27 6.99
N TRP A 149 9.89 -3.98 7.33
CA TRP A 149 10.88 -3.05 6.80
C TRP A 149 12.28 -3.35 7.31
N ILE A 150 12.43 -3.58 8.62
CA ILE A 150 13.73 -3.97 9.21
C ILE A 150 14.20 -5.29 8.62
N TYR A 151 13.33 -6.30 8.57
CA TYR A 151 13.63 -7.60 7.96
C TYR A 151 14.05 -7.47 6.49
N GLY A 152 13.31 -6.67 5.72
CA GLY A 152 13.62 -6.38 4.32
C GLY A 152 14.98 -5.68 4.16
N PHE A 153 15.27 -4.71 5.02
CA PHE A 153 16.55 -3.99 5.04
C PHE A 153 17.73 -4.94 5.30
N VAL A 154 17.70 -5.71 6.40
CA VAL A 154 18.81 -6.60 6.76
C VAL A 154 19.01 -7.74 5.77
N THR A 155 17.92 -8.25 5.19
CA THR A 155 17.94 -9.39 4.27
C THR A 155 18.34 -8.98 2.85
N PHE A 156 17.77 -7.90 2.32
CA PHE A 156 17.89 -7.56 0.89
C PHE A 156 18.76 -6.33 0.61
N TYR A 157 19.08 -5.51 1.60
CA TYR A 157 19.83 -4.26 1.43
C TYR A 157 21.19 -4.28 2.13
N TYR A 158 21.24 -4.16 3.46
CA TYR A 158 22.47 -4.09 4.24
C TYR A 158 22.30 -4.67 5.65
N PRO A 159 23.20 -5.55 6.14
CA PRO A 159 24.43 -6.03 5.49
C PRO A 159 24.17 -6.97 4.30
N GLY A 160 22.93 -7.43 4.15
CA GLY A 160 22.50 -8.32 3.08
C GLY A 160 22.76 -9.78 3.43
N ALA A 161 21.74 -10.62 3.25
CA ALA A 161 21.84 -12.04 3.51
C ALA A 161 22.52 -12.82 2.38
N ALA A 162 23.01 -14.02 2.69
CA ALA A 162 23.51 -14.97 1.69
C ALA A 162 22.45 -15.23 0.59
N ALA A 163 22.90 -15.54 -0.63
CA ALA A 163 22.01 -15.68 -1.78
C ALA A 163 20.89 -16.71 -1.58
N GLY A 164 21.19 -17.85 -0.94
CA GLY A 164 20.21 -18.89 -0.62
C GLY A 164 19.10 -18.37 0.30
N LEU A 165 19.47 -17.66 1.38
CA LEU A 165 18.49 -17.08 2.31
C LEU A 165 17.66 -15.99 1.62
N ARG A 166 18.27 -15.11 0.82
CA ARG A 166 17.50 -14.12 0.05
C ARG A 166 16.47 -14.78 -0.87
N SER A 167 16.85 -15.86 -1.55
CA SER A 167 15.95 -16.57 -2.46
C SER A 167 14.80 -17.25 -1.73
N SER A 168 15.03 -17.84 -0.55
CA SER A 168 13.96 -18.47 0.25
C SER A 168 13.10 -17.45 1.00
N SER A 169 13.65 -16.30 1.38
CA SER A 169 12.95 -15.20 2.06
C SER A 169 12.03 -14.39 1.15
N LEU A 170 12.37 -14.26 -0.14
CA LEU A 170 11.65 -13.35 -1.04
C LEU A 170 10.14 -13.67 -1.15
N PRO A 171 9.69 -14.92 -1.32
CA PRO A 171 8.25 -15.23 -1.37
C PRO A 171 7.52 -14.85 -0.08
N TRP A 172 8.15 -15.09 1.09
CA TRP A 172 7.59 -14.72 2.39
C TRP A 172 7.53 -13.21 2.57
N HIS A 173 8.57 -12.48 2.16
CA HIS A 173 8.58 -11.03 2.19
C HIS A 173 7.45 -10.45 1.33
N VAL A 174 7.23 -10.96 0.12
CA VAL A 174 6.13 -10.52 -0.74
C VAL A 174 4.76 -10.83 -0.12
N LEU A 175 4.53 -12.07 0.33
CA LEU A 175 3.27 -12.49 0.94
C LEU A 175 2.93 -11.66 2.18
N PHE A 176 3.89 -11.52 3.10
CA PHE A 176 3.69 -10.79 4.34
C PHE A 176 3.53 -9.29 4.09
N GLY A 177 4.27 -8.71 3.13
CA GLY A 177 4.11 -7.31 2.75
C GLY A 177 2.71 -6.99 2.22
N LEU A 178 2.16 -7.85 1.35
CA LEU A 178 0.78 -7.70 0.85
C LEU A 178 -0.25 -7.90 1.97
N PHE A 179 -0.04 -8.87 2.86
CA PHE A 179 -0.91 -9.09 4.02
C PHE A 179 -0.96 -7.85 4.92
N VAL A 180 0.19 -7.27 5.28
CA VAL A 180 0.26 -6.05 6.10
C VAL A 180 -0.39 -4.86 5.39
N TYR A 181 -0.23 -4.74 4.07
CA TYR A 181 -0.89 -3.68 3.31
C TYR A 181 -2.43 -3.82 3.32
N ILE A 182 -2.94 -5.05 3.14
CA ILE A 182 -4.38 -5.34 3.25
C ILE A 182 -4.91 -5.03 4.64
N LEU A 183 -4.14 -5.37 5.70
CA LEU A 183 -4.49 -4.97 7.07
C LEU A 183 -4.52 -3.44 7.24
N GLY A 184 -3.61 -2.72 6.59
CA GLY A 184 -3.60 -1.25 6.57
C GLY A 184 -4.87 -0.67 5.95
N VAL A 185 -5.27 -1.19 4.79
CA VAL A 185 -6.55 -0.82 4.13
C VAL A 185 -7.73 -1.14 5.05
N ALA A 186 -7.82 -2.37 5.58
CA ALA A 186 -8.90 -2.76 6.49
C ALA A 186 -8.96 -1.88 7.76
N THR A 187 -7.79 -1.50 8.30
CA THR A 187 -7.70 -0.58 9.45
C THR A 187 -8.26 0.79 9.11
N ALA A 188 -7.98 1.32 7.91
CA ALA A 188 -8.54 2.59 7.46
C ALA A 188 -10.06 2.52 7.32
N GLU A 189 -10.61 1.42 6.79
CA GLU A 189 -12.06 1.21 6.73
C GLU A 189 -12.70 1.24 8.13
N LEU A 190 -12.09 0.55 9.10
CA LEU A 190 -12.52 0.62 10.50
C LEU A 190 -12.46 2.05 11.06
N GLY A 191 -11.41 2.81 10.72
CA GLY A 191 -11.22 4.19 11.19
C GLY A 191 -12.22 5.18 10.58
N PHE A 192 -12.49 5.08 9.27
CA PHE A 192 -13.53 5.88 8.62
C PHE A 192 -14.90 5.61 9.22
N LEU A 193 -15.25 4.33 9.38
CA LEU A 193 -16.53 3.92 9.98
C LEU A 193 -16.65 4.41 11.42
N GLU A 194 -15.63 4.22 12.25
CA GLU A 194 -15.60 4.66 13.65
C GLU A 194 -15.76 6.18 13.75
N LYS A 195 -14.97 6.95 13.00
CA LYS A 195 -15.04 8.42 13.04
C LYS A 195 -16.36 8.94 12.53
N LEU A 196 -16.89 8.39 11.43
CA LEU A 196 -18.18 8.80 10.90
C LEU A 196 -19.31 8.48 11.89
N THR A 197 -19.26 7.33 12.56
CA THR A 197 -20.20 6.95 13.62
C THR A 197 -20.17 7.94 14.79
N PHE A 198 -18.98 8.35 15.24
CA PHE A 198 -18.84 9.36 16.30
C PHE A 198 -19.43 10.71 15.88
N LEU A 199 -19.19 11.14 14.64
CA LEU A 199 -19.74 12.39 14.12
C LEU A 199 -21.28 12.34 14.03
N GLN A 200 -21.84 11.22 13.56
CA GLN A 200 -23.29 11.02 13.47
C GLN A 200 -23.95 11.00 14.85
N ASN A 201 -23.33 10.33 15.83
CA ASN A 201 -23.78 10.36 17.22
C ASN A 201 -23.70 11.77 17.84
N SER A 202 -22.84 12.62 17.29
CA SER A 202 -22.70 14.03 17.67
C SER A 202 -23.57 14.98 16.84
N GLY A 203 -24.50 14.46 16.03
CA GLY A 203 -25.48 15.25 15.27
C GLY A 203 -25.19 15.45 13.79
N LEU A 204 -24.14 14.84 13.22
CA LEU A 204 -23.92 14.88 11.77
C LEU A 204 -25.06 14.14 11.03
N ALA A 205 -25.61 14.78 9.99
CA ALA A 205 -26.65 14.17 9.17
C ALA A 205 -26.15 12.89 8.47
N LYS A 206 -26.86 11.77 8.69
CA LYS A 206 -26.51 10.45 8.12
C LYS A 206 -26.49 10.43 6.58
N TYR A 207 -27.34 11.25 5.95
CA TYR A 207 -27.41 11.44 4.50
C TYR A 207 -26.87 12.81 4.06
N GLY A 208 -25.99 13.41 4.87
CA GLY A 208 -25.33 14.67 4.56
C GLY A 208 -24.17 14.50 3.58
N THR A 209 -23.78 15.59 2.93
CA THR A 209 -22.65 15.62 1.99
C THR A 209 -21.33 15.17 2.62
N GLU A 210 -21.07 15.53 3.88
CA GLU A 210 -19.89 15.07 4.62
C GLU A 210 -19.89 13.53 4.79
N ALA A 211 -21.03 12.95 5.18
CA ALA A 211 -21.14 11.51 5.36
C ALA A 211 -20.94 10.75 4.04
N PHE A 212 -21.51 11.25 2.95
CA PHE A 212 -21.25 10.69 1.62
C PHE A 212 -19.79 10.82 1.21
N LEU A 213 -19.16 11.98 1.43
CA LEU A 213 -17.74 12.19 1.12
C LEU A 213 -16.87 11.14 1.84
N VAL A 214 -17.10 10.90 3.13
CA VAL A 214 -16.33 9.91 3.90
C VAL A 214 -16.56 8.49 3.36
N ASN A 215 -17.81 8.11 3.09
CA ASN A 215 -18.12 6.80 2.51
C ASN A 215 -17.51 6.60 1.12
N PHE A 216 -17.54 7.61 0.25
CA PHE A 216 -16.89 7.53 -1.06
C PHE A 216 -15.36 7.50 -0.92
N THR A 217 -14.79 8.20 0.06
CA THR A 217 -13.34 8.11 0.35
C THR A 217 -12.97 6.68 0.72
N ALA A 218 -13.72 6.05 1.64
CA ALA A 218 -13.56 4.65 2.03
C ALA A 218 -13.65 3.69 0.81
N LEU A 219 -14.65 3.85 -0.06
CA LEU A 219 -14.75 3.07 -1.30
C LEU A 219 -13.53 3.27 -2.23
N VAL A 220 -13.05 4.49 -2.39
CA VAL A 220 -11.84 4.79 -3.17
C VAL A 220 -10.61 4.10 -2.56
N VAL A 221 -10.51 4.04 -1.24
CA VAL A 221 -9.41 3.36 -0.53
C VAL A 221 -9.44 1.85 -0.74
N ILE A 222 -10.63 1.22 -0.74
CA ILE A 222 -10.80 -0.19 -1.10
C ILE A 222 -10.32 -0.45 -2.55
N LEU A 223 -10.75 0.39 -3.50
CA LEU A 223 -10.38 0.25 -4.91
C LEU A 223 -8.88 0.48 -5.13
N LEU A 224 -8.28 1.44 -4.39
CA LEU A 224 -6.84 1.67 -4.38
C LEU A 224 -6.10 0.43 -3.88
N GLY A 225 -6.54 -0.11 -2.73
CA GLY A 225 -5.99 -1.33 -2.14
C GLY A 225 -6.01 -2.50 -3.12
N ALA A 226 -7.16 -2.76 -3.73
CA ALA A 226 -7.33 -3.81 -4.72
C ALA A 226 -6.43 -3.60 -5.96
N SER A 227 -6.36 -2.37 -6.47
CA SER A 227 -5.53 -2.04 -7.64
C SER A 227 -4.05 -2.25 -7.37
N VAL A 228 -3.55 -1.85 -6.19
CA VAL A 228 -2.17 -2.09 -5.76
C VAL A 228 -1.87 -3.58 -5.64
N VAL A 229 -2.76 -4.35 -5.00
CA VAL A 229 -2.56 -5.80 -4.83
C VAL A 229 -2.55 -6.51 -6.19
N ILE A 230 -3.52 -6.22 -7.06
CA ILE A 230 -3.57 -6.81 -8.40
C ILE A 230 -2.34 -6.41 -9.20
N SER A 231 -1.95 -5.14 -9.19
CA SER A 231 -0.73 -4.66 -9.83
C SER A 231 0.50 -5.41 -9.33
N ALA A 232 0.62 -5.64 -8.02
CA ALA A 232 1.76 -6.31 -7.39
C ALA A 232 1.88 -7.81 -7.75
N ILE A 233 0.76 -8.49 -8.06
CA ILE A 233 0.77 -9.93 -8.41
C ILE A 233 0.68 -10.20 -9.92
N ALA A 234 0.11 -9.28 -10.70
CA ALA A 234 -0.09 -9.46 -12.14
C ALA A 234 1.24 -9.48 -12.93
N PRO A 235 1.35 -10.23 -14.03
CA PRO A 235 2.56 -10.23 -14.84
C PRO A 235 2.79 -8.84 -15.49
N ALA A 236 4.06 -8.46 -15.65
CA ALA A 236 4.41 -7.18 -16.28
C ALA A 236 4.00 -7.13 -17.77
N LYS A 237 4.01 -8.28 -18.45
CA LYS A 237 3.51 -8.46 -19.83
C LYS A 237 2.69 -9.74 -19.91
N VAL A 238 1.53 -9.68 -20.55
CA VAL A 238 0.74 -10.88 -20.90
C VAL A 238 1.41 -11.51 -22.12
N ARG A 239 1.64 -12.82 -22.09
CA ARG A 239 2.19 -13.55 -23.25
C ARG A 239 1.15 -13.54 -24.37
N GLU A 240 1.54 -13.06 -25.55
CA GLU A 240 0.79 -13.31 -26.78
C GLU A 240 0.63 -14.84 -26.95
N PRO A 241 -0.58 -15.37 -27.20
CA PRO A 241 -0.72 -16.77 -27.57
C PRO A 241 0.11 -16.99 -28.85
N LYS A 242 0.99 -17.99 -28.84
CA LYS A 242 1.76 -18.37 -30.03
C LYS A 242 0.77 -18.68 -31.14
N GLY A 243 0.59 -17.75 -32.08
CA GLY A 243 -0.17 -17.98 -33.29
C GLY A 243 0.42 -19.20 -34.00
N TYR A 244 -0.44 -20.14 -34.38
CA TYR A 244 -0.04 -21.32 -35.15
C TYR A 244 0.67 -20.84 -36.41
N VAL A 245 1.98 -21.08 -36.51
CA VAL A 245 2.70 -20.89 -37.78
C VAL A 245 2.12 -21.94 -38.72
N ARG A 246 1.37 -21.50 -39.72
CA ARG A 246 0.90 -22.37 -40.79
C ARG A 246 2.14 -22.85 -41.52
N ILE A 247 2.42 -24.15 -41.44
CA ILE A 247 3.47 -24.78 -42.25
C ILE A 247 2.91 -24.72 -43.67
N GLU A 248 3.47 -23.84 -44.52
CA GLU A 248 3.22 -23.93 -45.95
C GLU A 248 3.94 -25.18 -46.46
N GLU A 249 3.17 -26.17 -46.89
CA GLU A 249 3.69 -27.31 -47.63
C GLU A 249 4.06 -26.83 -49.03
N SER A 250 5.35 -26.93 -49.38
CA SER A 250 5.88 -26.79 -50.74
C SER A 250 6.48 -28.12 -51.20
#